data_AF-A0A3N4U3P2-F1
#
_entry.id   AF-A0A3N4U3P2-F1
#
_cell.length_a   1.000
_cell.length_b   1.000
_cell.length_c   1.000
_cell.angle_alpha   90.00
_cell.angle_beta   90.00
_cell.angle_gamma   90.00
#
_symmetry.space_group_name_H-M   'P 1'
#
loop_
_entity.id
_entity.type
_entity.pdbx_description
1 polymer ?
#
loop_
_entity_poly.entity_id
_entity_poly.type
_entity_poly.pdbx_seq_one_letter_code
_entity_poly.pdbx_strand_id
1 'polypeptide(L)'
;MVKYLRHIIAAIAVVLLGAVGVLWRSEFSVVFSMPDGAEVFVEAEQGLLQLPKAGSNFAAYKQMLQCDEWMTSVFGAFSSAYAHENIAQACGARAEEILASSPSFSSAHLVKAGAARKLGDIPAAVNALAISQSTAPSEGALATRRLRTAFLIGSDALGDAAAQDVLIAVDQGRYRQFVAQYYWAYPDHRDWLSNVLEGLDAQQMRRVFGAIKQAAPGAGQ
;
A
#
# COMPACT_ATOMS: atom_id res chain seq x y z
N MET A 1 24.19 36.62 -37.61
CA MET A 1 24.03 36.21 -36.20
C MET A 1 22.75 35.40 -35.96
N VAL A 2 21.57 35.86 -36.40
CA VAL A 2 20.27 35.19 -36.16
C VAL A 2 20.17 33.74 -36.69
N LYS A 3 20.81 33.40 -37.82
CA LYS A 3 20.77 32.04 -38.39
C LYS A 3 21.48 30.99 -37.51
N TYR A 4 22.62 31.31 -36.91
CA TYR A 4 23.37 30.38 -36.05
C TYR A 4 22.64 30.09 -34.73
N LEU A 5 21.96 31.10 -34.17
CA LEU A 5 21.19 30.95 -32.94
C LEU A 5 20.06 29.91 -33.06
N ARG A 6 19.39 29.84 -34.21
CA ARG A 6 18.31 28.84 -34.46
C ARG A 6 18.82 27.40 -34.44
N HIS A 7 20.00 27.15 -35.00
CA HIS A 7 20.59 25.80 -35.01
C HIS A 7 21.06 25.37 -33.60
N ILE A 8 21.60 26.29 -32.81
CA ILE A 8 22.00 26.02 -31.42
C ILE A 8 20.77 25.68 -30.57
N ILE A 9 19.69 26.46 -30.68
CA ILE A 9 18.44 26.20 -29.95
C ILE A 9 17.86 24.83 -30.34
N ALA A 10 17.85 24.49 -31.64
CA ALA A 10 17.35 23.19 -32.10
C ALA A 10 18.19 22.02 -31.56
N ALA A 11 19.51 22.14 -31.56
CA ALA A 11 20.40 21.11 -31.02
C ALA A 11 20.18 20.90 -29.51
N ILE A 12 20.06 21.99 -28.74
CA ILE A 12 19.77 21.92 -27.30
C ILE A 12 18.41 21.26 -27.05
N ALA A 13 17.38 21.62 -27.82
CA ALA A 13 16.05 21.01 -27.69
C ALA A 13 16.07 19.50 -27.94
N VAL A 14 16.82 19.04 -28.96
CA VAL A 14 16.95 17.59 -29.25
C VAL A 14 17.67 16.85 -28.12
N VAL A 15 18.74 17.42 -27.55
CA VAL A 15 19.46 16.81 -26.41
C VAL A 15 18.57 16.76 -25.18
N LEU A 16 17.83 17.83 -24.88
CA LEU A 16 16.89 17.86 -23.75
C LEU A 16 15.76 16.84 -23.93
N LEU A 17 15.17 16.73 -25.11
CA LEU A 17 14.14 15.72 -25.41
C LEU A 17 14.68 14.30 -25.30
N GLY A 18 15.92 14.06 -25.76
CA GLY A 18 16.61 12.78 -25.59
C GLY A 18 16.82 12.42 -24.12
N ALA A 19 17.31 13.35 -23.31
CA ALA A 19 17.51 13.16 -21.88
C ALA A 19 16.19 12.90 -21.14
N VAL A 20 15.13 13.66 -21.45
CA VAL A 20 13.78 13.43 -20.91
C VAL A 20 13.27 12.05 -21.31
N GLY A 21 13.47 11.63 -22.56
CA GLY A 21 13.05 10.31 -23.04
C GLY A 21 13.75 9.16 -22.31
N VAL A 22 15.04 9.28 -21.99
CA VAL A 22 15.78 8.28 -21.20
C VAL A 22 15.25 8.21 -19.78
N LEU A 23 15.05 9.35 -19.12
CA LEU A 23 14.49 9.41 -17.76
C LEU A 23 13.06 8.85 -17.72
N TRP A 24 12.21 9.22 -18.67
CA TRP A 24 10.86 8.67 -18.78
C TRP A 24 10.88 7.16 -18.94
N ARG A 25 11.75 6.64 -19.81
CA ARG A 25 11.85 5.20 -20.05
C ARG A 25 12.27 4.45 -18.79
N SER A 26 13.25 4.95 -18.03
CA SER A 26 13.68 4.29 -16.79
C SER A 26 12.62 4.34 -15.69
N GLU A 27 11.84 5.42 -15.61
CA GLU A 27 10.78 5.54 -14.60
C GLU A 27 9.57 4.66 -14.92
N PHE A 28 9.12 4.71 -16.16
CA PHE A 28 7.94 3.94 -16.58
C PHE A 28 8.26 2.46 -16.77
N SER A 29 9.50 2.09 -17.11
CA SER A 29 9.83 0.67 -17.26
C SER A 29 9.57 -0.09 -15.98
N VAL A 30 9.94 0.46 -14.81
CA VAL A 30 9.70 -0.21 -13.51
C VAL A 30 8.20 -0.39 -13.26
N VAL A 31 7.37 0.59 -13.63
CA VAL A 31 5.91 0.50 -13.43
C VAL A 31 5.27 -0.52 -14.37
N PHE A 32 5.75 -0.61 -15.62
CA PHE A 32 5.20 -1.53 -16.62
C PHE A 32 5.84 -2.94 -16.59
N SER A 33 7.01 -3.09 -15.98
CA SER A 33 7.70 -4.37 -15.82
C SER A 33 7.43 -5.02 -14.47
N MET A 34 6.47 -4.52 -13.69
CA MET A 34 6.06 -5.23 -12.48
C MET A 34 5.35 -6.51 -12.90
N PRO A 35 5.85 -7.69 -12.49
CA PRO A 35 5.21 -8.97 -12.78
C PRO A 35 3.76 -8.97 -12.32
N ASP A 36 2.93 -9.71 -13.05
CA ASP A 36 1.54 -9.89 -12.65
C ASP A 36 1.46 -10.68 -11.33
N GLY A 37 0.26 -10.76 -10.76
CA GLY A 37 0.07 -11.46 -9.49
C GLY A 37 0.57 -12.90 -9.52
N ALA A 38 0.32 -13.65 -10.59
CA ALA A 38 0.65 -15.07 -10.67
C ALA A 38 2.16 -15.30 -10.90
N GLU A 39 2.78 -14.50 -11.77
CA GLU A 39 4.20 -14.54 -12.06
C GLU A 39 5.04 -14.34 -10.80
N VAL A 40 4.66 -13.38 -9.93
CA VAL A 40 5.35 -13.16 -8.65
C VAL A 40 5.33 -14.37 -7.75
N PHE A 41 4.20 -15.08 -7.65
CA PHE A 41 4.16 -16.28 -6.82
C PHE A 41 5.03 -17.38 -7.42
N VAL A 42 5.07 -17.54 -8.75
CA VAL A 42 5.97 -18.53 -9.40
C VAL A 42 7.43 -18.20 -9.15
N GLU A 43 7.85 -16.94 -9.32
CA GLU A 43 9.23 -16.51 -9.03
C GLU A 43 9.57 -16.68 -7.55
N ALA A 44 8.62 -16.38 -6.66
CA ALA A 44 8.78 -16.55 -5.23
C ALA A 44 8.93 -18.03 -4.84
N GLU A 45 8.18 -18.96 -5.45
CA GLU A 45 8.38 -20.40 -5.22
C GLU A 45 9.79 -20.86 -5.62
N GLN A 46 10.41 -20.20 -6.60
CA GLN A 46 11.76 -20.51 -7.06
C GLN A 46 12.85 -19.79 -6.24
N GLY A 47 12.47 -18.91 -5.29
CA GLY A 47 13.41 -18.06 -4.55
C GLY A 47 14.11 -17.02 -5.42
N LEU A 48 13.55 -16.69 -6.59
CA LEU A 48 14.15 -15.79 -7.59
C LEU A 48 13.58 -14.38 -7.53
N LEU A 49 12.55 -14.13 -6.71
CA LEU A 49 11.88 -12.85 -6.66
C LEU A 49 12.86 -11.74 -6.22
N GLN A 50 13.20 -10.86 -7.17
CA GLN A 50 14.02 -9.69 -6.94
C GLN A 50 13.30 -8.45 -7.46
N LEU A 51 13.12 -7.47 -6.58
CA LEU A 51 12.44 -6.24 -6.94
C LEU A 51 13.44 -5.24 -7.55
N PRO A 52 13.18 -4.71 -8.75
CA PRO A 52 14.08 -3.74 -9.37
C PRO A 52 14.15 -2.46 -8.51
N LYS A 53 15.28 -1.76 -8.57
CA LYS A 53 15.42 -0.46 -7.92
C LYS A 53 14.49 0.55 -8.60
N ALA A 54 13.69 1.24 -7.81
CA ALA A 54 12.88 2.38 -8.25
C ALA A 54 13.78 3.58 -8.54
N GLY A 55 13.62 4.19 -9.73
CA GLY A 55 14.35 5.39 -10.14
C GLY A 55 13.83 6.69 -9.49
N SER A 56 12.55 6.73 -9.13
CA SER A 56 11.89 7.87 -8.49
C SER A 56 11.01 7.48 -7.30
N ASN A 57 10.59 8.51 -6.56
CA ASN A 57 9.59 8.40 -5.51
C ASN A 57 8.24 7.86 -6.05
N PHE A 58 7.85 8.20 -7.28
CA PHE A 58 6.60 7.70 -7.85
C PHE A 58 6.68 6.20 -8.13
N ALA A 59 7.78 5.75 -8.74
CA ALA A 59 8.04 4.33 -8.97
C ALA A 59 8.14 3.56 -7.63
N ALA A 60 8.81 4.14 -6.63
CA ALA A 60 8.92 3.56 -5.29
C ALA A 60 7.54 3.42 -4.63
N TYR A 61 6.70 4.47 -4.71
CA TYR A 61 5.33 4.43 -4.19
C TYR A 61 4.51 3.33 -4.85
N LYS A 62 4.51 3.26 -6.19
CA LYS A 62 3.79 2.22 -6.94
C LYS A 62 4.27 0.82 -6.61
N GLN A 63 5.59 0.62 -6.49
CA GLN A 63 6.19 -0.65 -6.09
C GLN A 63 5.76 -1.06 -4.67
N MET A 64 5.71 -0.12 -3.73
CA MET A 64 5.25 -0.41 -2.36
C MET A 64 3.75 -0.76 -2.30
N LEU A 65 2.91 -0.07 -3.08
CA LEU A 65 1.50 -0.45 -3.19
C LEU A 65 1.34 -1.86 -3.76
N GLN A 66 2.15 -2.21 -4.77
CA GLN A 66 2.13 -3.53 -5.38
C GLN A 66 2.59 -4.63 -4.42
N CYS A 67 3.65 -4.38 -3.64
CA CYS A 67 4.10 -5.26 -2.57
C CYS A 67 3.01 -5.52 -1.52
N ASP A 68 2.31 -4.46 -1.09
CA ASP A 68 1.19 -4.58 -0.16
C ASP A 68 0.04 -5.42 -0.76
N GLU A 69 -0.26 -5.29 -2.06
CA GLU A 69 -1.22 -6.18 -2.72
C GLU A 69 -0.74 -7.63 -2.80
N TRP A 70 0.52 -7.90 -3.17
CA TRP A 70 1.01 -9.29 -3.24
C TRP A 70 0.93 -10.00 -1.89
N MET A 71 1.32 -9.33 -0.80
CA MET A 71 1.28 -9.92 0.56
C MET A 71 -0.15 -10.17 1.08
N THR A 72 -1.15 -9.50 0.52
CA THR A 72 -2.56 -9.62 0.91
C THR A 72 -3.43 -10.27 -0.16
N SER A 73 -2.82 -10.73 -1.25
CA SER A 73 -3.50 -11.30 -2.40
C SER A 73 -4.16 -12.64 -2.07
N VAL A 74 -5.34 -12.85 -2.65
CA VAL A 74 -6.05 -14.14 -2.62
C VAL A 74 -5.29 -15.23 -3.38
N PHE A 75 -4.43 -14.88 -4.34
CA PHE A 75 -3.55 -15.86 -5.00
C PHE A 75 -2.62 -16.53 -3.99
N GLY A 76 -2.29 -15.81 -2.92
CA GLY A 76 -1.57 -16.37 -1.80
C GLY A 76 -2.29 -17.55 -1.12
N ALA A 77 -3.61 -17.65 -1.18
CA ALA A 77 -4.30 -18.81 -0.63
C ALA A 77 -3.96 -20.13 -1.37
N PHE A 78 -3.42 -20.04 -2.60
CA PHE A 78 -3.06 -21.17 -3.44
C PHE A 78 -1.54 -21.40 -3.56
N SER A 79 -0.71 -20.50 -3.00
CA SER A 79 0.75 -20.63 -3.02
C SER A 79 1.27 -21.29 -1.74
N SER A 80 2.50 -21.79 -1.79
CA SER A 80 3.15 -22.37 -0.61
C SER A 80 3.50 -21.29 0.42
N ALA A 81 3.66 -21.70 1.68
CA ALA A 81 4.17 -20.82 2.73
C ALA A 81 5.57 -20.26 2.38
N TYR A 82 6.37 -21.03 1.65
CA TYR A 82 7.70 -20.62 1.19
C TYR A 82 7.63 -19.44 0.21
N ALA A 83 6.68 -19.44 -0.74
CA ALA A 83 6.46 -18.28 -1.61
C ALA A 83 5.99 -17.05 -0.83
N HIS A 84 5.13 -17.20 0.18
CA HIS A 84 4.74 -16.07 1.03
C HIS A 84 5.92 -15.45 1.77
N GLU A 85 6.78 -16.30 2.32
CA GLU A 85 7.98 -15.87 3.03
C GLU A 85 8.93 -15.12 2.09
N ASN A 86 9.18 -15.66 0.88
CA ASN A 86 10.03 -15.02 -0.11
C ASN A 86 9.46 -13.67 -0.60
N ILE A 87 8.15 -13.56 -0.79
CA ILE A 87 7.49 -12.27 -1.10
C ILE A 87 7.69 -11.28 0.05
N ALA A 88 7.45 -11.71 1.29
CA ALA A 88 7.61 -10.86 2.46
C ALA A 88 9.07 -10.38 2.62
N GLN A 89 10.05 -11.27 2.44
CA GLN A 89 11.47 -10.93 2.50
C GLN A 89 11.87 -9.95 1.39
N ALA A 90 11.49 -10.22 0.13
CA ALA A 90 11.82 -9.35 -1.00
C ALA A 90 11.20 -7.94 -0.86
N CYS A 91 9.91 -7.88 -0.50
CA CYS A 91 9.22 -6.62 -0.27
C CYS A 91 9.74 -5.87 0.96
N GLY A 92 10.05 -6.59 2.04
CA GLY A 92 10.66 -6.03 3.25
C GLY A 92 12.03 -5.41 2.96
N ALA A 93 12.94 -6.14 2.31
CA ALA A 93 14.26 -5.66 1.93
C ALA A 93 14.16 -4.41 1.03
N ARG A 94 13.26 -4.42 0.05
CA ARG A 94 13.06 -3.27 -0.83
C ARG A 94 12.50 -2.05 -0.10
N ALA A 95 11.59 -2.25 0.84
CA ALA A 95 11.10 -1.18 1.71
C ALA A 95 12.23 -0.57 2.54
N GLU A 96 13.12 -1.39 3.10
CA GLU A 96 14.28 -0.92 3.87
C GLU A 96 15.27 -0.10 3.02
N GLU A 97 15.55 -0.53 1.79
CA GLU A 97 16.37 0.26 0.86
C GLU A 97 15.77 1.64 0.57
N ILE A 98 14.45 1.71 0.37
CA ILE A 98 13.73 2.99 0.18
C ILE A 98 13.87 3.85 1.44
N LEU A 99 13.61 3.27 2.62
CA LEU A 99 13.68 3.96 3.91
C LEU A 99 15.09 4.46 4.25
N ALA A 100 16.14 3.78 3.78
CA ALA A 100 17.52 4.24 3.97
C ALA A 100 17.78 5.59 3.28
N SER A 101 17.11 5.85 2.16
CA SER A 101 17.20 7.11 1.40
C SER A 101 16.09 8.11 1.74
N SER A 102 14.92 7.63 2.18
CA SER A 102 13.71 8.41 2.46
C SER A 102 13.03 7.89 3.72
N PRO A 103 13.49 8.27 4.93
CA PRO A 103 13.00 7.70 6.19
C PRO A 103 11.51 7.96 6.49
N SER A 104 10.91 8.97 5.86
CA SER A 104 9.49 9.32 6.01
C SER A 104 8.58 8.70 4.94
N PHE A 105 9.05 7.73 4.16
CA PHE A 105 8.28 7.14 3.06
C PHE A 105 7.17 6.21 3.61
N SER A 106 5.99 6.77 3.86
CA SER A 106 4.88 6.09 4.57
C SER A 106 4.48 4.73 4.00
N SER A 107 4.43 4.59 2.66
CA SER A 107 4.07 3.31 2.03
C SER A 107 5.16 2.25 2.21
N ALA A 108 6.43 2.63 2.36
CA ALA A 108 7.51 1.69 2.67
C ALA A 108 7.40 1.18 4.10
N HIS A 109 7.04 2.05 5.06
CA HIS A 109 6.71 1.63 6.43
C HIS A 109 5.50 0.67 6.47
N LEU A 110 4.46 0.92 5.66
CA LEU A 110 3.32 0.00 5.54
C LEU A 110 3.76 -1.38 5.01
N VAL A 111 4.60 -1.42 3.96
CA VAL A 111 5.12 -2.67 3.42
C VAL A 111 6.01 -3.38 4.45
N LYS A 112 6.86 -2.64 5.17
CA LYS A 112 7.67 -3.17 6.27
C LYS A 112 6.79 -3.80 7.36
N ALA A 113 5.67 -3.18 7.70
CA ALA A 113 4.70 -3.74 8.64
C ALA A 113 4.09 -5.06 8.14
N GLY A 114 3.65 -5.09 6.88
CA GLY A 114 3.10 -6.28 6.24
C GLY A 114 4.10 -7.44 6.18
N ALA A 115 5.36 -7.15 5.82
CA ALA A 115 6.45 -8.11 5.77
C ALA A 115 6.79 -8.66 7.16
N ALA A 116 6.98 -7.79 8.15
CA ALA A 116 7.26 -8.20 9.53
C ALA A 116 6.16 -9.11 10.09
N ARG A 117 4.89 -8.77 9.87
CA ARG A 117 3.75 -9.62 10.26
C ARG A 117 3.81 -11.00 9.61
N LYS A 118 4.08 -11.05 8.30
CA LYS A 118 4.18 -12.31 7.55
C LYS A 118 5.33 -13.20 8.03
N LEU A 119 6.40 -12.58 8.52
CA LEU A 119 7.57 -13.25 9.10
C LEU A 119 7.43 -13.55 10.61
N GLY A 120 6.26 -13.23 11.20
CA GLY A 120 5.98 -13.51 12.61
C GLY A 120 6.51 -12.48 13.61
N ASP A 121 7.10 -11.38 13.16
CA ASP A 121 7.58 -10.29 14.01
C ASP A 121 6.46 -9.24 14.23
N ILE A 122 5.52 -9.59 15.11
CA ILE A 122 4.37 -8.72 15.44
C ILE A 122 4.80 -7.38 16.05
N PRO A 123 5.74 -7.31 17.01
CA PRO A 123 6.21 -6.03 17.55
C PRO A 123 6.78 -5.10 16.48
N ALA A 124 7.61 -5.61 15.56
CA ALA A 124 8.13 -4.79 14.47
C ALA A 124 7.02 -4.37 13.50
N ALA A 125 6.03 -5.23 13.26
CA ALA A 125 4.87 -4.92 12.42
C ALA A 125 4.05 -3.75 12.98
N VAL A 126 3.71 -3.79 14.28
CA VAL A 126 2.95 -2.73 14.96
C VAL A 126 3.72 -1.40 14.92
N ASN A 127 5.02 -1.44 15.24
CA ASN A 127 5.85 -0.23 15.22
C ASN A 127 5.94 0.39 13.81
N ALA A 128 6.21 -0.42 12.78
CA ALA A 128 6.28 0.07 11.40
C ALA A 128 4.93 0.63 10.93
N LEU A 129 3.81 0.01 11.34
CA LEU A 129 2.47 0.48 11.00
C LEU A 129 2.18 1.85 11.63
N ALA A 130 2.56 2.06 12.89
CA ALA A 130 2.44 3.34 13.57
C ALA A 130 3.29 4.44 12.88
N ILE A 131 4.51 4.12 12.44
CA ILE A 131 5.35 5.08 11.69
C ILE A 131 4.75 5.38 10.31
N SER A 132 4.16 4.39 9.64
CA SER A 132 3.43 4.62 8.39
C SER A 132 2.29 5.62 8.59
N GLN A 133 1.53 5.49 9.68
CA GLN A 133 0.46 6.43 9.98
C GLN A 133 0.98 7.83 10.29
N SER A 134 2.00 7.96 11.13
CA SER A 134 2.53 9.28 11.55
C SER A 134 3.18 10.07 10.41
N THR A 135 3.74 9.38 9.41
CA THR A 135 4.38 9.99 8.24
C THR A 135 3.39 10.39 7.14
N ALA A 136 2.19 9.80 7.10
CA ALA A 136 1.11 10.17 6.18
C ALA A 136 -0.28 10.00 6.83
N PRO A 137 -0.62 10.87 7.81
CA PRO A 137 -1.81 10.70 8.65
C PRO A 137 -3.11 11.09 7.96
N SER A 138 -3.09 11.61 6.73
CA SER A 138 -4.28 12.08 6.01
C SER A 138 -4.47 11.42 4.63
N GLU A 139 -3.60 10.47 4.26
CA GLU A 139 -3.68 9.77 2.98
C GLU A 139 -4.71 8.64 3.03
N GLY A 140 -5.93 8.90 2.56
CA GLY A 140 -7.02 7.92 2.63
C GLY A 140 -6.73 6.58 1.93
N ALA A 141 -5.97 6.61 0.83
CA ALA A 141 -5.55 5.38 0.14
C ALA A 141 -4.62 4.51 1.00
N LEU A 142 -3.74 5.13 1.80
CA LEU A 142 -2.88 4.42 2.74
C LEU A 142 -3.65 4.06 4.00
N ALA A 143 -4.56 4.90 4.48
CA ALA A 143 -5.41 4.62 5.65
C ALA A 143 -6.16 3.29 5.51
N THR A 144 -6.78 3.02 4.35
CA THR A 144 -7.46 1.72 4.13
C THR A 144 -6.51 0.54 4.13
N ARG A 145 -5.28 0.71 3.62
CA ARG A 145 -4.29 -0.37 3.59
C ARG A 145 -3.68 -0.61 4.97
N ARG A 146 -3.42 0.46 5.73
CA ARG A 146 -3.02 0.37 7.13
C ARG A 146 -4.07 -0.31 7.97
N LEU A 147 -5.36 0.00 7.76
CA LEU A 147 -6.46 -0.72 8.41
C LEU A 147 -6.44 -2.21 8.06
N ARG A 148 -6.33 -2.58 6.78
CA ARG A 148 -6.19 -3.99 6.38
C ARG A 148 -5.10 -4.69 7.17
N THR A 149 -3.91 -4.08 7.24
CA THR A 149 -2.77 -4.62 7.98
C THR A 149 -3.03 -4.67 9.49
N ALA A 150 -3.66 -3.66 10.08
CA ALA A 150 -4.01 -3.64 11.50
C ALA A 150 -4.96 -4.79 11.87
N PHE A 151 -6.05 -4.99 11.11
CA PHE A 151 -6.97 -6.11 11.32
C PHE A 151 -6.30 -7.47 11.12
N LEU A 152 -5.32 -7.56 10.21
CA LEU A 152 -4.53 -8.75 9.97
C LEU A 152 -3.47 -9.05 11.06
N ILE A 153 -3.04 -8.03 11.81
CA ILE A 153 -2.17 -8.16 13.00
C ILE A 153 -3.02 -8.54 14.21
N GLY A 154 -4.20 -7.93 14.35
CA GLY A 154 -5.12 -8.13 15.47
C GLY A 154 -5.07 -6.97 16.47
N SER A 155 -5.54 -7.23 17.69
CA SER A 155 -5.80 -6.21 18.72
C SER A 155 -4.59 -5.32 19.04
N ASP A 156 -3.36 -5.84 18.94
CA ASP A 156 -2.13 -5.08 19.21
C ASP A 156 -1.93 -3.88 18.25
N ALA A 157 -2.53 -3.92 17.07
CA ALA A 157 -2.48 -2.83 16.09
C ALA A 157 -3.74 -1.94 16.06
N LEU A 158 -4.78 -2.28 16.83
CA LEU A 158 -6.07 -1.58 16.85
C LEU A 158 -6.10 -0.48 17.93
N GLY A 159 -5.10 0.42 17.89
CA GLY A 159 -5.02 1.60 18.76
C GLY A 159 -5.55 2.89 18.10
N ASP A 160 -5.18 4.04 18.67
CA ASP A 160 -5.58 5.38 18.20
C ASP A 160 -5.24 5.64 16.73
N ALA A 161 -4.07 5.17 16.28
CA ALA A 161 -3.65 5.31 14.89
C ALA A 161 -4.62 4.61 13.91
N ALA A 162 -5.07 3.41 14.24
CA ALA A 162 -6.06 2.67 13.45
C ALA A 162 -7.44 3.35 13.54
N ALA A 163 -7.83 3.86 14.71
CA ALA A 163 -9.06 4.62 14.86
C ALA A 163 -9.07 5.86 13.95
N GLN A 164 -7.96 6.60 13.89
CA GLN A 164 -7.81 7.75 12.98
C GLN A 164 -7.94 7.34 11.51
N ASP A 165 -7.38 6.19 11.11
CA ASP A 165 -7.53 5.68 9.75
C ASP A 165 -8.98 5.30 9.42
N VAL A 166 -9.76 4.79 10.39
CA VAL A 166 -11.22 4.58 10.22
C VAL A 166 -11.90 5.91 9.93
N LEU A 167 -11.64 6.95 10.72
CA LEU A 167 -12.27 8.26 10.55
C LEU A 167 -11.98 8.86 9.17
N ILE A 168 -10.73 8.74 8.69
CA ILE A 168 -10.33 9.18 7.35
C ILE A 168 -11.07 8.40 6.26
N ALA A 169 -11.18 7.07 6.40
CA ALA A 169 -11.86 6.22 5.43
C ALA A 169 -13.37 6.50 5.39
N VAL A 170 -13.98 6.85 6.53
CA VAL A 170 -15.40 7.23 6.63
C VAL A 170 -15.69 8.57 5.96
N ASP A 171 -14.83 9.56 6.22
CA ASP A 171 -14.93 10.91 5.67
C ASP A 171 -14.79 10.89 4.15
N GLN A 172 -13.78 10.19 3.63
CA GLN A 172 -13.54 10.03 2.21
C GLN A 172 -14.47 8.95 1.64
N GLY A 173 -15.67 9.33 1.21
CA GLY A 173 -16.75 8.41 0.86
C GLY A 173 -16.40 7.20 -0.03
N ARG A 174 -15.40 7.32 -0.92
CA ARG A 174 -14.88 6.19 -1.74
C ARG A 174 -14.22 5.06 -0.94
N TYR A 175 -13.85 5.30 0.32
CA TYR A 175 -13.16 4.35 1.18
C TYR A 175 -14.05 3.72 2.25
N ARG A 176 -15.27 4.25 2.42
CA ARG A 176 -16.25 3.75 3.38
C ARG A 176 -16.60 2.27 3.21
N GLN A 177 -16.60 1.80 1.96
CA GLN A 177 -16.83 0.39 1.64
C GLN A 177 -15.79 -0.55 2.26
N PHE A 178 -14.54 -0.11 2.46
CA PHE A 178 -13.51 -0.93 3.10
C PHE A 178 -13.79 -1.09 4.59
N VAL A 179 -14.22 -0.03 5.28
CA VAL A 179 -14.66 -0.11 6.68
C VAL A 179 -15.80 -1.11 6.84
N ALA A 180 -16.78 -1.06 5.92
CA ALA A 180 -17.88 -2.01 5.88
C ALA A 180 -17.42 -3.46 5.64
N GLN A 181 -16.46 -3.67 4.75
CA GLN A 181 -15.87 -5.00 4.51
C GLN A 181 -15.14 -5.52 5.76
N TYR A 182 -14.36 -4.69 6.45
CA TYR A 182 -13.65 -5.10 7.66
C TYR A 182 -14.60 -5.45 8.81
N TYR A 183 -15.72 -4.72 8.96
CA TYR A 183 -16.75 -5.06 9.94
C TYR A 183 -17.27 -6.51 9.77
N TRP A 184 -17.47 -6.95 8.52
CA TRP A 184 -17.94 -8.30 8.24
C TRP A 184 -16.84 -9.36 8.28
N ALA A 185 -15.65 -9.04 7.76
CA ALA A 185 -14.53 -9.95 7.65
C ALA A 185 -13.89 -10.30 9.00
N TYR A 186 -13.97 -9.41 10.00
CA TYR A 186 -13.31 -9.56 11.30
C TYR A 186 -14.31 -9.45 12.47
N PRO A 187 -15.09 -10.51 12.77
CA PRO A 187 -16.13 -10.47 13.80
C PRO A 187 -15.57 -10.14 15.19
N ASP A 188 -14.37 -10.63 15.52
CA ASP A 188 -13.72 -10.42 16.83
C ASP A 188 -13.30 -8.96 17.08
N HIS A 189 -13.37 -8.10 16.05
CA HIS A 189 -12.98 -6.70 16.13
C HIS A 189 -14.16 -5.73 15.92
N ARG A 190 -15.40 -6.26 15.87
CA ARG A 190 -16.61 -5.45 15.68
C ARG A 190 -16.89 -4.49 16.82
N ASP A 191 -16.64 -4.90 18.06
CA ASP A 191 -16.87 -4.05 19.24
C ASP A 191 -15.92 -2.84 19.21
N TRP A 192 -14.63 -3.08 18.92
CA TRP A 192 -13.65 -2.02 18.72
C TRP A 192 -14.09 -1.05 17.62
N LEU A 193 -14.45 -1.58 16.44
CA LEU A 193 -14.86 -0.74 15.32
C LEU A 193 -16.15 0.04 15.64
N SER A 194 -17.09 -0.58 16.35
CA SER A 194 -18.33 0.09 16.76
C SER A 194 -18.04 1.25 17.70
N ASN A 195 -17.16 1.07 18.69
CA ASN A 195 -16.74 2.13 19.61
C ASN A 195 -16.08 3.31 18.87
N VAL A 196 -15.25 3.04 17.85
CA VAL A 196 -14.67 4.11 17.02
C VAL A 196 -15.75 4.88 16.25
N LEU A 197 -16.76 4.17 15.73
CA LEU A 197 -17.85 4.77 14.95
C LEU A 197 -18.86 5.55 15.80
N GLU A 198 -18.97 5.28 17.10
CA GLU A 198 -19.83 6.03 18.02
C GLU A 198 -19.43 7.51 18.16
N GLY A 199 -18.17 7.84 17.86
CA GLY A 199 -17.69 9.23 17.86
C GLY A 199 -18.08 10.04 16.62
N LEU A 200 -18.74 9.44 15.63
CA LEU A 200 -19.14 10.11 14.39
C LEU A 200 -20.40 10.95 14.56
N ASP A 201 -20.56 11.95 13.68
CA ASP A 201 -21.84 12.67 13.59
C ASP A 201 -22.96 11.77 13.01
N ALA A 202 -24.22 12.16 13.24
CA ALA A 202 -25.37 11.37 12.80
C ALA A 202 -25.48 11.20 11.26
N GLN A 203 -24.88 12.08 10.46
CA GLN A 203 -24.85 11.94 9.00
C GLN A 203 -23.76 10.96 8.55
N GLN A 204 -22.57 11.01 9.13
CA GLN A 204 -21.48 10.07 8.90
C GLN A 204 -21.88 8.67 9.34
N MET A 205 -22.40 8.52 10.56
CA MET A 205 -22.89 7.25 11.12
C MET A 205 -23.95 6.59 10.21
N ARG A 206 -24.96 7.34 9.74
CA ARG A 206 -25.95 6.83 8.76
C ARG A 206 -25.31 6.35 7.47
N ARG A 207 -24.33 7.08 6.94
CA ARG A 207 -23.62 6.69 5.71
C ARG A 207 -22.81 5.41 5.90
N VAL A 208 -22.13 5.25 7.04
CA VAL A 208 -21.36 4.04 7.37
C VAL A 208 -22.27 2.84 7.55
N PHE A 209 -23.35 2.96 8.32
CA PHE A 209 -24.30 1.86 8.48
C PHE A 209 -24.99 1.47 7.17
N GLY A 210 -25.28 2.44 6.30
CA GLY A 210 -25.74 2.16 4.94
C GLY A 210 -24.76 1.28 4.16
N ALA A 211 -23.46 1.60 4.21
CA ALA A 211 -22.42 0.80 3.57
C ALA A 211 -22.24 -0.58 4.22
N ILE A 212 -22.29 -0.68 5.57
CA ILE A 212 -22.23 -1.96 6.29
C ILE A 212 -23.39 -2.87 5.88
N LYS A 213 -24.61 -2.33 5.81
CA LYS A 213 -25.78 -3.08 5.37
C LYS A 213 -25.66 -3.58 3.94
N GLN A 214 -25.13 -2.75 3.03
CA GLN A 214 -24.90 -3.12 1.63
C GLN A 214 -23.80 -4.18 1.46
N ALA A 215 -22.80 -4.18 2.34
CA ALA A 215 -21.70 -5.15 2.32
C ALA A 215 -22.04 -6.47 3.04
N ALA A 216 -23.24 -6.62 3.60
CA ALA A 216 -23.62 -7.81 4.33
C ALA A 216 -23.61 -9.05 3.42
N PRO A 217 -23.03 -10.18 3.85
CA PRO A 217 -23.08 -11.43 3.10
C PRO A 217 -24.52 -11.79 2.71
N GLY A 218 -24.79 -11.95 1.41
CA GLY A 218 -26.11 -12.29 0.89
C GLY A 218 -27.02 -11.11 0.50
N ALA A 219 -26.60 -9.86 0.67
CA ALA A 219 -27.42 -8.69 0.31
C ALA A 219 -27.57 -8.42 -1.21
N GLY A 220 -26.98 -9.27 -2.07
CA GLY A 220 -26.96 -9.10 -3.52
C GLY A 220 -27.14 -10.41 -4.30
N GLN A 221 -27.76 -11.42 -3.70
CA GLN A 221 -28.25 -12.63 -4.39
C GLN A 221 -29.76 -12.53 -4.62
#